data_AF-A0A542BCS1-F1
#
_entry.id   AF-A0A542BCS1-F1
#
_cell.length_a   1.000
_cell.length_b   1.000
_cell.length_c   1.000
_cell.angle_alpha   90.00
_cell.angle_beta   90.00
_cell.angle_gamma   90.00
#
_symmetry.space_group_name_H-M   'P 1'
#
loop_
_entity.id
_entity.type
_entity.pdbx_description
1 polymer ?
#
loop_
_entity_poly.entity_id
_entity_poly.type
_entity_poly.pdbx_seq_one_letter_code
_entity_poly.pdbx_strand_id
1 'polypeptide(L)'
;MTTTQDGPETAPAVRATPAQIAQIKQRAAILSVMATILLTAAKIVGATISGSLALLTDALQGLVDVGSTLFTWFAVRASDKPADDEHHYGHGKVEALAALVETAILFTLAGAILWEAGNRLWTNVIAHVEVTPLVIGVLVLSMIVDAIRWRSLTKVAKETGSEALAAEATHFSADFVGSTLVLVGLIGVWYGIERADTAAAFAIAAYTAFSAYRLARRVLDTLMDTAPEGMSEKLREIARGVPGVVGVNWLRVRPTGGRVHGEIGISVSRTLPLDRVVAIKAQLGEALVKVEPDAEITITADPVQVDDETALERVLLIALKLKIPVHHVTVHSIGDKLSVSLDMEVDQSLPLGEAHEIATRLESAIRAEFGGETEVETHIEPMETGQPAGHNAAWETVEDIGKALAGEAAKLSGPIHDIHSVRVRQTAKGLVVNYHCRVDPGLNVAAVHDAVDAIERAVRIARPQVCRLVSHAEPAVPAGAN
;
A
#
# COMPACT_ATOMS: atom_id res chain seq x y z
N MET A 1 -39.66 14.63 2.05
CA MET A 1 -39.12 14.89 3.40
C MET A 1 -38.30 13.68 3.80
N THR A 2 -37.01 13.71 3.50
CA THR A 2 -36.01 12.78 4.03
C THR A 2 -34.69 13.54 3.94
N THR A 3 -34.42 14.29 5.00
CA THR A 3 -33.19 15.05 5.23
C THR A 3 -32.09 14.03 5.53
N THR A 4 -31.17 13.82 4.60
CA THR A 4 -29.88 13.20 4.87
C THR A 4 -29.08 14.12 5.78
N GLN A 5 -28.81 13.65 7.00
CA GLN A 5 -27.87 14.28 7.92
C GLN A 5 -26.45 14.02 7.39
N ASP A 6 -25.89 15.01 6.71
CA ASP A 6 -24.43 15.10 6.57
C ASP A 6 -23.87 15.47 7.95
N GLY A 7 -23.33 14.48 8.65
CA GLY A 7 -22.48 14.71 9.81
C GLY A 7 -21.24 15.49 9.37
N PRO A 8 -20.61 16.28 10.26
CA PRO A 8 -19.41 17.01 9.91
C PRO A 8 -18.30 16.01 9.59
N GLU A 9 -17.94 15.90 8.31
CA GLU A 9 -16.69 15.29 7.88
C GLU A 9 -15.57 16.04 8.61
N THR A 10 -15.05 15.45 9.68
CA THR A 10 -13.83 15.91 10.32
C THR A 10 -12.73 15.73 9.31
N ALA A 11 -12.39 16.81 8.59
CA ALA A 11 -11.21 16.86 7.75
C ALA A 11 -10.02 16.29 8.57
N PRO A 12 -9.26 15.31 8.03
CA PRO A 12 -8.15 14.74 8.76
C PRO A 12 -7.21 15.87 9.15
N ALA A 13 -6.88 15.96 10.45
CA ALA A 13 -5.95 16.96 10.96
C ALA A 13 -4.68 16.89 10.10
N VAL A 14 -4.41 17.96 9.34
CA VAL A 14 -3.25 18.04 8.45
C VAL A 14 -2.01 17.93 9.33
N ARG A 15 -1.42 16.73 9.39
CA ARG A 15 -0.17 16.49 10.12
C ARG A 15 0.94 17.32 9.47
N ALA A 16 1.91 17.73 10.29
CA ALA A 16 3.03 18.56 9.87
C ALA A 16 3.78 17.90 8.70
N THR A 17 4.23 18.69 7.72
CA THR A 17 4.99 18.18 6.57
C THR A 17 6.32 17.57 7.04
N PRO A 18 6.96 16.69 6.24
CA PRO A 18 8.26 16.13 6.60
C PRO A 18 9.32 17.17 6.97
N ALA A 19 9.34 18.30 6.25
CA ALA A 19 10.23 19.41 6.54
C ALA A 19 9.92 20.09 7.89
N GLN A 20 8.63 20.22 8.24
CA GLN A 20 8.22 20.76 9.54
C GLN A 20 8.60 19.79 10.67
N ILE A 21 8.41 18.49 10.49
CA ILE A 21 8.81 17.45 11.47
C ILE A 21 10.32 17.51 11.72
N ALA A 22 11.14 17.54 10.66
CA ALA A 22 12.59 17.67 10.78
C ALA A 22 12.99 18.95 11.54
N GLN A 23 12.36 20.09 11.25
CA GLN A 23 12.61 21.35 11.98
C GLN A 23 12.24 21.25 13.46
N ILE A 24 11.13 20.61 13.80
CA ILE A 24 10.71 20.40 15.20
C ILE A 24 11.75 19.54 15.94
N LYS A 25 12.18 18.42 15.33
CA LYS A 25 13.21 17.54 15.91
C LYS A 25 14.54 18.27 16.14
N GLN A 26 15.04 18.97 15.12
CA GLN A 26 16.30 19.70 15.21
C GLN A 26 16.26 20.83 16.24
N ARG A 27 15.13 21.57 16.33
CA ARG A 27 14.96 22.60 17.36
C ARG A 27 14.97 22.00 18.76
N ALA A 28 14.27 20.89 18.97
CA ALA A 28 14.26 20.20 20.26
C ALA A 28 15.66 19.71 20.66
N ALA A 29 16.39 19.10 19.73
CA ALA A 29 17.76 18.65 19.94
C ALA A 29 18.71 19.83 20.28
N ILE A 30 18.67 20.93 19.53
CA ILE A 30 19.52 22.12 19.79
C ILE A 30 19.20 22.74 21.15
N LEU A 31 17.91 22.88 21.49
CA LEU A 31 17.50 23.39 22.80
C LEU A 31 18.00 22.48 23.93
N SER A 32 17.97 21.16 23.72
CA SER A 32 18.53 20.19 24.66
C SER A 32 20.04 20.37 24.82
N VAL A 33 20.80 20.44 23.72
CA VAL A 33 22.26 20.71 23.73
C VAL A 33 22.59 21.99 24.52
N MET A 34 21.89 23.08 24.21
CA MET A 34 22.09 24.36 24.89
C MET A 34 21.81 24.27 26.39
N ALA A 35 20.73 23.57 26.77
CA ALA A 35 20.40 23.34 28.17
C ALA A 35 21.48 22.51 28.89
N THR A 36 21.98 21.43 28.27
CA THR A 36 23.07 20.60 28.86
C THR A 36 24.33 21.41 29.08
N ILE A 37 24.75 22.20 28.07
CA ILE A 37 25.97 23.01 28.13
C ILE A 37 25.85 24.07 29.23
N LEU A 38 24.73 24.81 29.26
CA LEU A 38 24.52 25.85 30.26
C LEU A 38 24.46 25.27 31.68
N LEU A 39 23.78 24.14 31.86
CA LEU A 39 23.69 23.47 33.15
C LEU A 39 25.04 22.93 33.61
N THR A 40 25.79 22.29 32.71
CA THR A 40 27.14 21.78 33.01
C THR A 40 28.09 22.92 33.36
N ALA A 41 28.05 24.03 32.64
CA ALA A 41 28.83 25.23 32.97
C ALA A 41 28.47 25.78 34.36
N ALA A 42 27.16 25.83 34.69
CA ALA A 42 26.72 26.25 36.02
C ALA A 42 27.21 25.30 37.13
N LYS A 43 27.19 23.97 36.89
CA LYS A 43 27.75 22.97 37.82
C LYS A 43 29.26 23.15 38.01
N ILE A 44 30.03 23.37 36.95
CA ILE A 44 31.48 23.64 37.02
C ILE A 44 31.76 24.90 37.86
N VAL A 45 31.06 26.00 37.59
CA VAL A 45 31.22 27.25 38.35
C VAL A 45 30.83 27.07 39.81
N GLY A 46 29.73 26.36 40.08
CA GLY A 46 29.32 26.03 41.43
C GLY A 46 30.34 25.17 42.16
N ALA A 47 30.94 24.19 41.48
CA ALA A 47 31.97 23.31 42.02
C ALA A 47 33.25 24.09 42.40
N THR A 48 33.72 24.99 41.53
CA THR A 48 34.93 25.78 41.81
C THR A 48 34.74 26.78 42.94
N ILE A 49 33.55 27.39 43.06
CA ILE A 49 33.24 28.33 44.14
C ILE A 49 33.03 27.60 45.47
N SER A 50 32.31 26.48 45.47
CA SER A 50 32.00 25.74 46.71
C SER A 50 33.16 24.88 47.20
N GLY A 51 34.12 24.53 46.34
CA GLY A 51 35.15 23.53 46.63
C GLY A 51 34.59 22.11 46.81
N SER A 52 33.32 21.88 46.48
CA SER A 52 32.65 20.60 46.73
C SER A 52 33.10 19.55 45.72
N LEU A 53 33.73 18.49 46.22
CA LEU A 53 34.12 17.33 45.42
C LEU A 53 32.89 16.65 44.80
N ALA A 54 31.76 16.60 45.52
CA ALA A 54 30.52 16.01 45.02
C ALA A 54 29.95 16.78 43.81
N LEU A 55 29.96 18.12 43.88
CA LEU A 55 29.50 18.96 42.77
C LEU A 55 30.48 18.92 41.58
N LEU A 56 31.79 18.74 41.83
CA LEU A 56 32.78 18.54 40.77
C LEU A 56 32.55 17.21 40.03
N THR A 57 32.27 16.12 40.75
CA THR A 57 31.94 14.83 40.12
C THR A 57 30.67 14.91 39.28
N ASP A 58 29.62 15.58 39.78
CA ASP A 58 28.39 15.81 39.03
C ASP A 58 28.61 16.72 37.79
N ALA A 59 29.53 17.69 37.88
CA ALA A 59 29.93 18.50 36.73
C ALA A 59 30.70 17.70 35.66
N LEU A 60 31.56 16.76 36.06
CA LEU A 60 32.26 15.86 35.14
C LEU A 60 31.29 14.90 34.43
N GLN A 61 30.28 14.42 35.15
CA GLN A 61 29.19 13.65 34.53
C GLN A 61 28.45 14.50 33.48
N GLY A 62 28.15 15.76 33.80
CA GLY A 62 27.54 16.70 32.84
C GLY A 62 28.35 16.88 31.55
N LEU A 63 29.68 16.76 31.58
CA LEU A 63 30.50 16.78 30.35
C LEU A 63 30.26 15.55 29.46
N VAL A 64 30.05 14.38 30.05
CA VAL A 64 29.65 13.17 29.32
C VAL A 64 28.27 13.37 28.69
N ASP A 65 27.34 13.99 29.44
CA ASP A 65 26.00 14.27 28.96
C ASP A 65 26.00 15.28 27.80
N VAL A 66 26.89 16.29 27.83
CA VAL A 66 27.11 17.20 26.69
C VAL A 66 27.56 16.41 25.46
N GLY A 67 28.51 15.48 25.62
CA GLY A 67 28.96 14.60 24.55
C GLY A 67 27.82 13.75 23.96
N SER A 68 27.03 13.11 24.83
CA SER A 68 25.86 12.31 24.42
C SER A 68 24.81 13.16 23.70
N THR A 69 24.47 14.32 24.25
CA THR A 69 23.46 15.22 23.68
C THR A 69 23.91 15.77 22.30
N LEU A 70 25.21 16.08 22.15
CA LEU A 70 25.78 16.49 20.85
C LEU A 70 25.72 15.36 19.83
N PHE A 71 26.00 14.13 20.26
CA PHE A 71 25.88 12.95 19.41
C PHE A 71 24.44 12.72 18.97
N THR A 72 23.46 12.85 19.88
CA THR A 72 22.02 12.77 19.55
C THR A 72 21.61 13.85 18.55
N TRP A 73 22.04 15.10 18.73
CA TRP A 73 21.78 16.17 17.76
C TRP A 73 22.37 15.86 16.38
N PHE A 74 23.61 15.35 16.32
CA PHE A 74 24.22 14.94 15.06
C PHE A 74 23.45 13.78 14.41
N ALA A 75 23.02 12.78 15.18
CA ALA A 75 22.24 11.66 14.69
C ALA A 75 20.89 12.09 14.11
N VAL A 76 20.16 12.99 14.78
CA VAL A 76 18.92 13.59 14.28
C VAL A 76 19.16 14.39 12.99
N ARG A 77 20.26 15.16 12.93
CA ARG A 77 20.61 15.90 11.70
C ARG A 77 20.98 14.95 10.56
N ALA A 78 21.64 13.83 10.84
CA ALA A 78 22.03 12.85 9.86
C ALA A 78 20.85 12.01 9.36
N SER A 79 19.89 11.68 10.23
CA SER A 79 18.69 10.90 9.88
C SER A 79 17.70 11.67 9.01
N ASP A 80 17.64 13.00 9.17
CA ASP A 80 16.79 13.89 8.39
C ASP A 80 17.25 14.09 6.94
N LYS A 81 18.40 13.50 6.56
CA LYS A 81 18.84 13.51 5.16
C LYS A 81 17.87 12.70 4.29
N PRO A 82 17.48 13.23 3.11
CA PRO A 82 16.64 12.50 2.17
C PRO A 82 17.33 11.23 1.66
N ALA A 83 16.58 10.39 0.95
CA ALA A 83 17.13 9.22 0.26
C ALA A 83 18.20 9.64 -0.76
N ASP A 84 19.26 8.83 -0.86
CA ASP A 84 20.34 8.96 -1.83
C ASP A 84 20.60 7.61 -2.52
N ASP A 85 21.57 7.57 -3.43
CA ASP A 85 21.88 6.39 -4.26
C ASP A 85 22.40 5.19 -3.44
N GLU A 86 22.91 5.41 -2.23
CA GLU A 86 23.35 4.34 -1.33
C GLU A 86 22.24 3.95 -0.32
N HIS A 87 21.34 4.88 -0.01
CA HIS A 87 20.28 4.75 0.99
C HIS A 87 18.91 5.11 0.39
N HIS A 88 18.36 4.19 -0.42
CA HIS A 88 17.08 4.39 -1.11
C HIS A 88 15.87 4.64 -0.19
N TYR A 89 15.92 4.18 1.07
CA TYR A 89 14.89 4.43 2.09
C TYR A 89 15.22 5.59 3.03
N GLY A 90 16.28 6.35 2.71
CA GLY A 90 16.78 7.44 3.54
C GLY A 90 17.57 6.98 4.76
N HIS A 91 17.89 7.96 5.61
CA HIS A 91 18.83 7.79 6.73
C HIS A 91 18.14 7.58 8.09
N GLY A 92 16.82 7.31 8.10
CA GLY A 92 16.01 7.24 9.32
C GLY A 92 16.54 6.25 10.38
N LYS A 93 17.19 5.15 9.95
CA LYS A 93 17.76 4.15 10.87
C LYS A 93 18.94 4.68 11.71
N VAL A 94 19.57 5.79 11.32
CA VAL A 94 20.65 6.42 12.09
C VAL A 94 20.16 6.85 13.48
N GLU A 95 18.90 7.29 13.62
CA GLU A 95 18.33 7.61 14.94
C GLU A 95 18.19 6.38 15.83
N ALA A 96 17.75 5.26 15.28
CA ALA A 96 17.63 4.01 16.04
C ALA A 96 19.02 3.50 16.47
N LEU A 97 20.04 3.62 15.62
CA LEU A 97 21.42 3.29 15.99
C LEU A 97 21.95 4.20 17.12
N ALA A 98 21.68 5.51 17.04
CA ALA A 98 22.08 6.44 18.09
C ALA A 98 21.37 6.14 19.41
N ALA A 99 20.07 5.87 19.36
CA ALA A 99 19.27 5.45 20.51
C ALA A 99 19.80 4.14 21.13
N LEU A 100 20.30 3.20 20.33
CA LEU A 100 20.92 1.96 20.82
C LEU A 100 22.23 2.24 21.57
N VAL A 101 23.07 3.15 21.05
CA VAL A 101 24.31 3.58 21.72
C VAL A 101 23.97 4.25 23.06
N GLU A 102 23.00 5.15 23.09
CA GLU A 102 22.56 5.82 24.32
C GLU A 102 21.99 4.82 25.33
N THR A 103 21.24 3.83 24.86
CA THR A 103 20.75 2.73 25.70
C THR A 103 21.89 1.92 26.32
N ALA A 104 22.97 1.67 25.58
CA ALA A 104 24.16 0.99 26.09
C ALA A 104 24.89 1.84 27.15
N ILE A 105 24.94 3.16 26.98
CA ILE A 105 25.47 4.09 27.98
C ILE A 105 24.64 4.00 29.27
N LEU A 106 23.30 4.00 29.17
CA LEU A 106 22.40 3.89 30.33
C LEU A 106 22.57 2.57 31.07
N PHE A 107 22.74 1.45 30.36
CA PHE A 107 23.04 0.17 31.01
C PHE A 107 24.40 0.16 31.71
N THR A 108 25.40 0.79 31.10
CA THR A 108 26.74 0.94 31.69
C THR A 108 26.66 1.77 32.97
N LEU A 109 25.93 2.88 32.95
CA LEU A 109 25.70 3.73 34.12
C LEU A 109 24.95 2.98 35.23
N ALA A 110 23.88 2.26 34.90
CA ALA A 110 23.13 1.46 35.86
C ALA A 110 24.02 0.37 36.50
N GLY A 111 24.86 -0.29 35.71
CA GLY A 111 25.83 -1.27 36.20
C GLY A 111 26.90 -0.66 37.12
N ALA A 112 27.41 0.52 36.77
CA ALA A 112 28.37 1.26 37.60
C ALA A 112 27.75 1.67 38.95
N ILE A 113 26.52 2.19 38.95
CA ILE A 113 25.78 2.55 40.18
C ILE A 113 25.55 1.30 41.04
N LEU A 114 25.15 0.18 40.43
CA LEU A 114 24.93 -1.08 41.14
C LEU A 114 26.23 -1.61 41.78
N TRP A 115 27.35 -1.54 41.05
CA TRP A 115 28.66 -1.95 41.54
C TRP A 115 29.10 -1.10 42.74
N GLU A 116 28.98 0.23 42.62
CA GLU A 116 29.32 1.18 43.70
C GLU A 116 28.42 0.97 44.93
N ALA A 117 27.10 0.81 44.74
CA ALA A 117 26.17 0.53 45.83
C ALA A 117 26.50 -0.79 46.55
N GLY A 118 26.86 -1.84 45.81
CA GLY A 118 27.30 -3.11 46.37
C GLY A 118 28.63 -3.00 47.13
N ASN A 119 29.59 -2.24 46.60
CA ASN A 119 30.87 -2.01 47.25
C ASN A 119 30.71 -1.21 48.56
N ARG A 120 29.82 -0.22 48.60
CA ARG A 120 29.50 0.55 49.83
C ARG A 120 28.90 -0.34 50.91
N LEU A 121 28.04 -1.29 50.54
CA LEU A 121 27.48 -2.26 51.48
C LEU A 121 28.56 -3.16 52.10
N TRP A 122 29.63 -3.47 51.36
CA TRP A 122 30.72 -4.33 51.83
C TRP A 122 31.77 -3.58 52.66
N THR A 123 32.06 -2.33 52.31
CA THR A 123 33.15 -1.54 52.91
C THR A 123 32.71 -0.62 54.05
N ASN A 124 31.40 -0.41 54.27
CA ASN A 124 30.83 0.49 55.29
C ASN A 124 31.39 1.93 55.27
N VAL A 125 31.90 2.40 54.13
CA VAL A 125 32.45 3.76 54.01
C VAL A 125 31.30 4.76 53.89
N ILE A 126 31.09 5.56 54.93
CA ILE A 126 30.14 6.68 54.92
C ILE A 126 30.87 7.93 54.42
N ALA A 127 30.66 8.27 53.15
CA ALA A 127 31.15 9.53 52.60
C ALA A 127 30.37 10.69 53.26
N HIS A 128 31.07 11.53 54.01
CA HIS A 128 30.48 12.77 54.54
C HIS A 128 30.37 13.77 53.38
N VAL A 129 29.16 13.99 52.90
CA VAL A 129 28.89 15.02 51.89
C VAL A 129 28.79 16.35 52.61
N GLU A 130 29.77 17.24 52.43
CA GLU A 130 29.66 18.62 52.88
C GLU A 130 28.66 19.35 51.97
N VAL A 131 27.44 19.53 52.49
CA VAL A 131 26.32 20.14 51.74
C VAL A 131 26.26 21.64 52.04
N THR A 132 26.90 22.45 51.20
CA THR A 132 26.75 23.92 51.24
C THR A 132 25.41 24.33 50.61
N PRO A 133 24.71 25.37 51.09
CA PRO A 133 23.45 25.84 50.48
C PRO A 133 23.54 26.11 48.96
N LEU A 134 24.73 26.50 48.48
CA LEU A 134 25.03 26.67 47.06
C LEU A 134 24.92 25.34 46.29
N VAL A 135 25.43 24.24 46.85
CA VAL A 135 25.36 22.90 46.24
C VAL A 135 23.91 22.44 46.13
N ILE A 136 23.12 22.64 47.19
CA ILE A 136 21.68 22.33 47.18
C ILE A 136 20.96 23.15 46.10
N GLY A 137 21.27 24.45 45.98
CA GLY A 137 20.70 25.32 44.97
C GLY A 137 20.98 24.84 43.53
N VAL A 138 22.22 24.44 43.25
CA VAL A 138 22.61 23.91 41.93
C VAL A 138 21.95 22.56 41.64
N LEU A 139 21.86 21.67 42.64
CA LEU A 139 21.17 20.39 42.50
C LEU A 139 19.68 20.58 42.20
N VAL A 140 18.98 21.42 42.95
CA VAL A 140 17.56 21.71 42.70
C VAL A 140 17.35 22.34 41.33
N LEU A 141 18.24 23.26 40.91
CA LEU A 141 18.20 23.84 39.57
C LEU A 141 18.37 22.76 38.49
N SER A 142 19.32 21.84 38.65
CA SER A 142 19.52 20.72 37.70
C SER A 142 18.28 19.85 37.59
N MET A 143 17.66 19.48 38.72
CA MET A 143 16.42 18.70 38.73
C MET A 143 15.28 19.39 37.98
N ILE A 144 15.14 20.72 38.11
CA ILE A 144 14.11 21.49 37.40
C ILE A 144 14.38 21.46 35.89
N VAL A 145 15.63 21.67 35.48
CA VAL A 145 16.02 21.65 34.07
C VAL A 145 15.78 20.26 33.46
N ASP A 146 16.19 19.19 34.13
CA ASP A 146 16.00 17.82 33.64
C ASP A 146 14.52 17.45 33.57
N ALA A 147 13.70 17.90 34.52
CA ALA A 147 12.25 17.71 34.47
C ALA A 147 11.59 18.44 33.28
N ILE A 148 12.07 19.64 32.92
CA ILE A 148 11.59 20.38 31.75
C ILE A 148 12.00 19.66 30.47
N ARG A 149 13.27 19.24 30.37
CA ARG A 149 13.82 18.53 29.21
C ARG A 149 13.15 17.18 28.98
N TRP A 150 13.00 16.39 30.04
CA TRP A 150 12.30 15.11 29.98
C TRP A 150 10.88 15.28 29.40
N ARG A 151 10.11 16.26 29.90
CA ARG A 151 8.75 16.52 29.41
C ARG A 151 8.73 17.02 27.97
N SER A 152 9.60 17.97 27.62
CA SER A 152 9.62 18.55 26.27
C SER A 152 10.07 17.53 25.22
N LEU A 153 11.13 16.78 25.47
CA LEU A 153 11.64 15.75 24.58
C LEU A 153 10.68 14.57 24.46
N THR A 154 10.05 14.13 25.56
CA THR A 154 9.04 13.06 25.50
C THR A 154 7.86 13.47 24.61
N LYS A 155 7.44 14.74 24.68
CA LYS A 155 6.37 15.25 23.83
C LYS A 155 6.78 15.24 22.36
N VAL A 156 7.94 15.82 22.05
CA VAL A 156 8.44 15.88 20.66
C VAL A 156 8.69 14.48 20.10
N ALA A 157 9.32 13.59 20.85
CA ALA A 157 9.60 12.23 20.42
C ALA A 157 8.32 11.45 20.08
N LYS A 158 7.23 11.64 20.84
CA LYS A 158 5.92 11.04 20.54
C LYS A 158 5.26 11.65 19.31
N GLU A 159 5.37 12.97 19.13
CA GLU A 159 4.78 13.68 17.99
C GLU A 159 5.52 13.39 16.67
N THR A 160 6.83 13.19 16.72
CA THR A 160 7.67 13.02 15.52
C THR A 160 8.14 11.57 15.30
N GLY A 161 7.87 10.65 16.23
CA GLY A 161 8.38 9.28 16.19
C GLY A 161 9.90 9.17 16.25
N SER A 162 10.58 10.12 16.92
CA SER A 162 12.04 10.15 16.98
C SER A 162 12.58 9.26 18.09
N GLU A 163 13.28 8.19 17.71
CA GLU A 163 13.87 7.25 18.68
C GLU A 163 15.07 7.87 19.40
N ALA A 164 15.86 8.70 18.72
CA ALA A 164 17.01 9.37 19.31
C ALA A 164 16.57 10.38 20.40
N LEU A 165 15.53 11.18 20.14
CA LEU A 165 14.97 12.08 21.16
C LEU A 165 14.23 11.31 22.27
N ALA A 166 13.65 10.14 21.97
CA ALA A 166 13.05 9.28 22.99
C ALA A 166 14.09 8.68 23.94
N ALA A 167 15.25 8.28 23.41
CA ALA A 167 16.38 7.79 24.19
C ALA A 167 16.92 8.88 25.11
N GLU A 168 17.15 10.06 24.57
CA GLU A 168 17.61 11.23 25.31
C GLU A 168 16.58 11.67 26.39
N ALA A 169 15.28 11.63 26.08
CA ALA A 169 14.24 11.85 27.08
C ALA A 169 14.28 10.80 28.22
N THR A 170 14.59 9.55 27.89
CA THR A 170 14.71 8.46 28.87
C THR A 170 15.92 8.66 29.77
N HIS A 171 17.04 9.14 29.21
CA HIS A 171 18.23 9.52 29.95
C HIS A 171 17.90 10.58 31.02
N PHE A 172 17.33 11.73 30.64
CA PHE A 172 17.00 12.77 31.63
C PHE A 172 15.89 12.37 32.60
N SER A 173 15.02 11.42 32.22
CA SER A 173 14.09 10.83 33.17
C SER A 173 14.82 10.04 34.27
N ALA A 174 15.89 9.33 33.91
CA ALA A 174 16.72 8.59 34.86
C ALA A 174 17.50 9.54 35.77
N ASP A 175 18.03 10.64 35.25
CA ASP A 175 18.73 11.66 36.05
C ASP A 175 17.80 12.39 37.02
N PHE A 176 16.60 12.76 36.58
CA PHE A 176 15.60 13.40 37.43
C PHE A 176 15.12 12.48 38.55
N VAL A 177 14.77 11.23 38.22
CA VAL A 177 14.35 10.23 39.22
C VAL A 177 15.52 9.88 40.13
N GLY A 178 16.73 9.78 39.58
CA GLY A 178 17.99 9.59 40.29
C GLY A 178 18.19 10.63 41.38
N SER A 179 18.21 11.90 40.97
CA SER A 179 18.37 13.05 41.86
C SER A 179 17.27 13.12 42.93
N THR A 180 16.03 12.78 42.56
CA THR A 180 14.91 12.72 43.51
C THR A 180 15.11 11.62 44.56
N LEU A 181 15.54 10.42 44.14
CA LEU A 181 15.81 9.30 45.05
C LEU A 181 17.00 9.58 45.97
N VAL A 182 18.06 10.21 45.47
CA VAL A 182 19.19 10.66 46.30
C VAL A 182 18.72 11.66 47.36
N LEU A 183 17.89 12.64 46.99
CA LEU A 183 17.36 13.62 47.94
C LEU A 183 16.52 12.96 49.04
N VAL A 184 15.67 12.00 48.67
CA VAL A 184 14.87 11.20 49.62
C VAL A 184 15.78 10.35 50.52
N GLY A 185 16.82 9.72 49.96
CA GLY A 185 17.82 8.96 50.70
C GLY A 185 18.54 9.82 51.74
N LEU A 186 18.97 11.03 51.37
CA LEU A 186 19.62 11.98 52.25
C LEU A 186 18.70 12.43 53.41
N ILE A 187 17.42 12.68 53.13
CA ILE A 187 16.42 12.96 54.16
C ILE A 187 16.29 11.76 55.11
N GLY A 188 16.28 10.52 54.58
CA GLY A 188 16.26 9.30 55.39
C GLY A 188 17.47 9.15 56.31
N VAL A 189 18.67 9.48 55.82
CA VAL A 189 19.89 9.52 56.63
C VAL A 189 19.78 10.57 57.74
N TRP A 190 19.17 11.73 57.47
CA TRP A 190 18.94 12.76 58.48
C TRP A 190 18.01 12.31 59.61
N TYR A 191 17.04 11.43 59.32
CA TYR A 191 16.20 10.75 60.32
C TYR A 191 16.87 9.56 61.01
N GLY A 192 18.16 9.30 60.75
CA GLY A 192 18.95 8.25 61.40
C GLY A 192 18.90 6.88 60.71
N ILE A 193 18.39 6.79 59.48
CA ILE A 193 18.40 5.54 58.70
C ILE A 193 19.71 5.47 57.89
N GLU A 194 20.76 4.89 58.49
CA GLU A 194 22.12 4.84 57.91
C GLU A 194 22.18 4.18 56.53
N ARG A 195 21.27 3.24 56.22
CA ARG A 195 21.22 2.50 54.94
C ARG A 195 20.30 3.12 53.88
N ALA A 196 19.70 4.28 54.14
CA ALA A 196 18.77 4.92 53.22
C ALA A 196 19.45 5.31 51.89
N ASP A 197 20.71 5.78 51.93
CA ASP A 197 21.49 6.14 50.74
C ASP A 197 21.78 4.92 49.84
N THR A 198 22.21 3.80 50.43
CA THR A 198 22.46 2.56 49.68
C THR A 198 21.18 1.99 49.07
N ALA A 199 20.06 2.04 49.81
CA ALA A 199 18.76 1.62 49.29
C ALA A 199 18.30 2.51 48.12
N ALA A 200 18.51 3.83 48.22
CA ALA A 200 18.25 4.76 47.13
C ALA A 200 19.11 4.42 45.90
N ALA A 201 20.41 4.17 46.06
CA ALA A 201 21.30 3.80 44.96
C ALA A 201 20.84 2.53 44.22
N PHE A 202 20.41 1.49 44.94
CA PHE A 202 19.80 0.30 44.32
C PHE A 202 18.50 0.61 43.58
N ALA A 203 17.64 1.47 44.15
CA ALA A 203 16.40 1.88 43.50
C ALA A 203 16.67 2.67 42.20
N ILE A 204 17.69 3.54 42.20
CA ILE A 204 18.14 4.28 41.02
C ILE A 204 18.64 3.32 39.95
N ALA A 205 19.56 2.41 40.30
CA ALA A 205 20.08 1.42 39.36
C ALA A 205 18.98 0.55 38.76
N ALA A 206 18.02 0.10 39.58
CA ALA A 206 16.88 -0.69 39.11
C ALA A 206 15.97 0.09 38.16
N TYR A 207 15.65 1.34 38.48
CA TYR A 207 14.84 2.21 37.63
C TYR A 207 15.52 2.50 36.29
N THR A 208 16.82 2.86 36.32
CA THR A 208 17.62 3.13 35.12
C THR A 208 17.73 1.89 34.24
N ALA A 209 18.04 0.72 34.83
CA ALA A 209 18.11 -0.54 34.09
C ALA A 209 16.77 -0.94 33.45
N PHE A 210 15.66 -0.79 34.19
CA PHE A 210 14.32 -1.07 33.65
C PHE A 210 13.95 -0.12 32.50
N SER A 211 14.26 1.17 32.65
CA SER A 211 13.99 2.19 31.62
C SER A 211 14.84 1.95 30.37
N ALA A 212 16.13 1.64 30.55
CA ALA A 212 17.04 1.26 29.47
C ALA A 212 16.56 -0.02 28.76
N TYR A 213 16.11 -1.04 29.49
CA TYR A 213 15.56 -2.27 28.89
C TYR A 213 14.31 -2.01 28.04
N ARG A 214 13.39 -1.18 28.54
CA ARG A 214 12.18 -0.83 27.80
C ARG A 214 12.50 -0.07 26.50
N LEU A 215 13.47 0.84 26.55
CA LEU A 215 13.96 1.57 25.39
C LEU A 215 14.69 0.63 24.42
N ALA A 216 15.59 -0.21 24.92
CA ALA A 216 16.34 -1.19 24.14
C ALA A 216 15.42 -2.06 23.29
N ARG A 217 14.36 -2.59 23.89
CA ARG A 217 13.40 -3.44 23.21
C ARG A 217 12.75 -2.71 22.03
N ARG A 218 12.29 -1.48 22.24
CA ARG A 218 11.69 -0.66 21.17
C ARG A 218 12.69 -0.36 20.05
N VAL A 219 13.91 0.03 20.40
CA VAL A 219 14.96 0.35 19.42
C VAL A 219 15.36 -0.88 18.60
N LEU A 220 15.50 -2.03 19.25
CA LEU A 220 15.77 -3.31 18.58
C LEU A 220 14.62 -3.72 17.68
N ASP A 221 13.37 -3.56 18.12
CA ASP A 221 12.19 -3.84 17.29
C ASP A 221 12.22 -3.00 16.01
N THR A 222 12.56 -1.71 16.10
CA THR A 222 12.76 -0.81 14.95
C THR A 222 13.91 -1.26 14.04
N LEU A 223 15.05 -1.68 14.60
CA LEU A 223 16.20 -2.15 13.81
C LEU A 223 15.94 -3.49 13.10
N MET A 224 15.12 -4.35 13.71
CA MET A 224 14.68 -5.64 13.16
C MET A 224 13.51 -5.53 12.17
N ASP A 225 13.10 -4.31 11.80
CA ASP A 225 11.96 -4.05 10.91
C ASP A 225 10.63 -4.65 11.44
N THR A 226 10.44 -4.62 12.77
CA THR A 226 9.22 -5.14 13.42
C THR A 226 8.02 -4.25 13.09
N ALA A 227 6.91 -4.88 12.69
CA ALA A 227 5.68 -4.17 12.38
C ALA A 227 5.11 -3.45 13.63
N PRO A 228 4.64 -2.19 13.49
CA PRO A 228 3.96 -1.50 14.59
C PRO A 228 2.73 -2.28 15.07
N GLU A 229 2.50 -2.30 16.38
CA GLU A 229 1.39 -3.04 16.99
C GLU A 229 0.03 -2.65 16.39
N GLY A 230 -0.78 -3.65 16.03
CA GLY A 230 -2.13 -3.47 15.47
C GLY A 230 -2.19 -2.94 14.04
N MET A 231 -1.10 -2.39 13.50
CA MET A 231 -1.07 -1.78 12.17
C MET A 231 -1.31 -2.79 11.05
N SER A 232 -0.68 -3.96 11.13
CA SER A 232 -0.86 -4.99 10.10
C SER A 232 -2.31 -5.45 9.97
N GLU A 233 -3.04 -5.55 11.08
CA GLU A 233 -4.45 -5.98 11.03
C GLU A 233 -5.34 -4.88 10.48
N LYS A 234 -5.13 -3.63 10.91
CA LYS A 234 -5.81 -2.44 10.39
C LYS A 234 -5.66 -2.31 8.87
N LEU A 235 -4.44 -2.49 8.34
CA LEU A 235 -4.18 -2.41 6.90
C LEU A 235 -4.83 -3.58 6.12
N ARG A 236 -4.83 -4.80 6.69
CA ARG A 236 -5.53 -5.94 6.08
C ARG A 236 -7.04 -5.74 6.03
N GLU A 237 -7.62 -5.15 7.06
CA GLU A 237 -9.05 -4.87 7.13
C GLU A 237 -9.45 -3.84 6.07
N ILE A 238 -8.68 -2.76 5.93
CA ILE A 238 -8.89 -1.74 4.88
C ILE A 238 -8.80 -2.39 3.50
N ALA A 239 -7.77 -3.20 3.26
CA ALA A 239 -7.58 -3.85 1.96
C ALA A 239 -8.75 -4.78 1.60
N ARG A 240 -9.27 -5.55 2.57
CA ARG A 240 -10.45 -6.40 2.38
C ARG A 240 -11.74 -5.62 2.13
N GLY A 241 -11.81 -4.35 2.55
CA GLY A 241 -12.95 -3.48 2.32
C GLY A 241 -13.01 -2.88 0.91
N VAL A 242 -11.96 -2.97 0.10
CA VAL A 242 -11.91 -2.38 -1.24
C VAL A 242 -12.58 -3.29 -2.27
N PRO A 243 -13.58 -2.82 -3.03
CA PRO A 243 -14.23 -3.62 -4.06
C PRO A 243 -13.24 -4.12 -5.12
N GLY A 244 -13.33 -5.42 -5.44
CA GLY A 244 -12.44 -6.09 -6.40
C GLY A 244 -11.18 -6.71 -5.78
N VAL A 245 -10.88 -6.44 -4.50
CA VAL A 245 -9.89 -7.21 -3.73
C VAL A 245 -10.55 -8.50 -3.26
N VAL A 246 -10.06 -9.64 -3.76
CA VAL A 246 -10.53 -10.98 -3.37
C VAL A 246 -9.90 -11.40 -2.04
N GLY A 247 -8.63 -11.04 -1.84
CA GLY A 247 -7.89 -11.39 -0.63
C GLY A 247 -6.58 -10.62 -0.48
N VAL A 248 -5.93 -10.80 0.66
CA VAL A 248 -4.59 -10.27 0.95
C VAL A 248 -3.64 -11.45 1.09
N ASN A 249 -2.75 -11.64 0.12
CA ASN A 249 -1.80 -12.76 0.07
C ASN A 249 -0.74 -12.61 1.15
N TRP A 250 -0.15 -11.42 1.23
CA TRP A 250 0.92 -11.10 2.17
C TRP A 250 0.94 -9.59 2.44
N LEU A 251 1.41 -9.22 3.62
CA LEU A 251 1.57 -7.84 4.05
C LEU A 251 2.87 -7.74 4.84
N ARG A 252 3.73 -6.81 4.46
CA ARG A 252 4.98 -6.49 5.15
C ARG A 252 4.99 -5.01 5.44
N VAL A 253 5.23 -4.63 6.69
CA VAL A 253 5.30 -3.22 7.10
C VAL A 253 6.42 -3.06 8.10
N ARG A 254 7.13 -1.93 8.01
CA ARG A 254 8.25 -1.59 8.88
C ARG A 254 8.30 -0.09 9.16
N PRO A 255 8.70 0.32 10.37
CA PRO A 255 8.97 1.73 10.67
C PRO A 255 10.34 2.15 10.15
N THR A 256 10.44 3.35 9.59
CA THR A 256 11.71 3.98 9.20
C THR A 256 11.64 5.48 9.50
N GLY A 257 12.41 5.96 10.50
CA GLY A 257 12.59 7.39 10.75
C GLY A 257 11.30 8.18 11.00
N GLY A 258 10.34 7.60 11.73
CA GLY A 258 9.04 8.23 12.00
C GLY A 258 7.98 8.03 10.91
N ARG A 259 8.30 7.32 9.81
CA ARG A 259 7.35 6.89 8.77
C ARG A 259 7.18 5.39 8.76
N VAL A 260 6.16 4.92 8.06
CA VAL A 260 5.95 3.49 7.81
C VAL A 260 6.17 3.20 6.35
N HIS A 261 6.97 2.19 6.04
CA HIS A 261 7.08 1.65 4.69
C HIS A 261 6.46 0.26 4.67
N GLY A 262 5.79 -0.08 3.57
CA GLY A 262 5.18 -1.37 3.44
C GLY A 262 5.03 -1.85 2.02
N GLU A 263 4.70 -3.13 1.93
CA GLU A 263 4.36 -3.81 0.71
C GLU A 263 3.15 -4.70 0.99
N ILE A 264 2.18 -4.68 0.08
CA ILE A 264 0.98 -5.51 0.18
C ILE A 264 0.74 -6.24 -1.15
N GLY A 265 0.57 -7.55 -1.08
CA GLY A 265 0.10 -8.38 -2.17
C GLY A 265 -1.39 -8.65 -2.03
N ILE A 266 -2.19 -8.19 -2.99
CA ILE A 266 -3.63 -8.45 -3.06
C ILE A 266 -3.95 -9.47 -4.16
N SER A 267 -4.96 -10.29 -3.93
CA SER A 267 -5.52 -11.17 -4.94
C SER A 267 -6.64 -10.44 -5.68
N VAL A 268 -6.66 -10.50 -7.01
CA VAL A 268 -7.71 -9.94 -7.87
C VAL A 268 -8.18 -10.99 -8.86
N SER A 269 -9.42 -10.88 -9.36
CA SER A 269 -9.91 -11.84 -10.36
C SER A 269 -9.04 -11.81 -11.63
N ARG A 270 -8.66 -13.00 -12.11
CA ARG A 270 -7.87 -13.19 -13.34
C ARG A 270 -8.62 -12.83 -14.64
N THR A 271 -9.94 -12.64 -14.59
CA THR A 271 -10.75 -12.18 -15.73
C THR A 271 -10.74 -10.66 -15.89
N LEU A 272 -10.21 -9.91 -14.90
CA LEU A 272 -10.23 -8.46 -14.95
C LEU A 272 -9.27 -7.90 -16.00
N PRO A 273 -9.75 -6.92 -16.81
CA PRO A 273 -8.88 -6.08 -17.64
C PRO A 273 -7.81 -5.34 -16.80
N LEU A 274 -6.65 -5.09 -17.39
CA LEU A 274 -5.51 -4.49 -16.69
C LEU A 274 -5.81 -3.09 -16.13
N ASP A 275 -6.57 -2.27 -16.86
CA ASP A 275 -7.04 -0.95 -16.43
C ASP A 275 -7.91 -1.02 -15.18
N ARG A 276 -8.76 -2.06 -15.06
CA ARG A 276 -9.55 -2.31 -13.85
C ARG A 276 -8.66 -2.70 -12.67
N VAL A 277 -7.62 -3.50 -12.89
CA VAL A 277 -6.63 -3.82 -11.85
C VAL A 277 -5.91 -2.55 -11.36
N VAL A 278 -5.49 -1.68 -12.28
CA VAL A 278 -4.88 -0.39 -11.94
C VAL A 278 -5.84 0.48 -11.11
N ALA A 279 -7.12 0.53 -11.47
CA ALA A 279 -8.13 1.27 -10.71
C ALA A 279 -8.30 0.72 -9.29
N ILE A 280 -8.33 -0.60 -9.09
CA ILE A 280 -8.39 -1.23 -7.76
C ILE A 280 -7.16 -0.85 -6.93
N LYS A 281 -5.97 -0.91 -7.52
CA LYS A 281 -4.72 -0.50 -6.83
C LYS A 281 -4.77 0.98 -6.41
N ALA A 282 -5.28 1.87 -7.26
CA ALA A 282 -5.42 3.28 -6.94
C ALA A 282 -6.42 3.51 -5.78
N GLN A 283 -7.59 2.86 -5.83
CA GLN A 283 -8.59 2.93 -4.75
C GLN A 283 -8.04 2.41 -3.42
N LEU A 284 -7.30 1.30 -3.45
CA LEU A 284 -6.62 0.79 -2.27
C LEU A 284 -5.58 1.77 -1.75
N GLY A 285 -4.75 2.35 -2.63
CA GLY A 285 -3.77 3.37 -2.26
C GLY A 285 -4.42 4.57 -1.54
N GLU A 286 -5.52 5.10 -2.08
CA GLU A 286 -6.29 6.18 -1.45
C GLU A 286 -6.87 5.78 -0.09
N ALA A 287 -7.42 4.57 0.03
CA ALA A 287 -7.98 4.06 1.29
C ALA A 287 -6.91 3.92 2.37
N LEU A 288 -5.71 3.45 2.00
CA LEU A 288 -4.57 3.32 2.91
C LEU A 288 -4.07 4.70 3.38
N VAL A 289 -3.90 5.66 2.46
CA VAL A 289 -3.45 7.03 2.78
C VAL A 289 -4.43 7.78 3.68
N LYS A 290 -5.75 7.56 3.53
CA LYS A 290 -6.76 8.18 4.41
C LYS A 290 -6.60 7.76 5.87
N VAL A 291 -6.14 6.54 6.12
CA VAL A 291 -6.05 5.98 7.47
C VAL A 291 -4.67 6.16 8.08
N GLU A 292 -3.62 5.97 7.28
CA GLU A 292 -2.22 6.19 7.67
C GLU A 292 -1.53 7.10 6.63
N PRO A 293 -1.62 8.43 6.76
CA PRO A 293 -1.06 9.39 5.80
C PRO A 293 0.46 9.30 5.67
N ASP A 294 1.13 8.82 6.72
CA ASP A 294 2.59 8.72 6.81
C ASP A 294 3.13 7.35 6.33
N ALA A 295 2.24 6.49 5.81
CA ALA A 295 2.59 5.18 5.30
C ALA A 295 2.82 5.21 3.78
N GLU A 296 3.99 4.75 3.36
CA GLU A 296 4.32 4.51 1.96
C GLU A 296 4.21 3.02 1.67
N ILE A 297 3.12 2.61 1.00
CA ILE A 297 2.81 1.19 0.76
C ILE A 297 2.82 0.90 -0.74
N THR A 298 3.70 -0.03 -1.15
CA THR A 298 3.70 -0.58 -2.51
C THR A 298 2.65 -1.66 -2.64
N ILE A 299 1.82 -1.58 -3.68
CA ILE A 299 0.73 -2.53 -3.92
C ILE A 299 1.06 -3.41 -5.12
N THR A 300 1.02 -4.72 -4.92
CA THR A 300 1.11 -5.75 -5.97
C THR A 300 -0.22 -6.47 -6.07
N ALA A 301 -0.64 -6.81 -7.29
CA ALA A 301 -1.88 -7.53 -7.54
C ALA A 301 -1.58 -8.85 -8.26
N ASP A 302 -1.99 -9.96 -7.65
CA ASP A 302 -1.81 -11.30 -8.19
C ASP A 302 -3.17 -11.82 -8.70
N PRO A 303 -3.26 -12.25 -9.98
CA PRO A 303 -4.49 -12.76 -10.53
C PRO A 303 -4.80 -14.16 -9.97
N VAL A 304 -6.01 -14.36 -9.46
CA VAL A 304 -6.49 -15.65 -8.94
C VAL A 304 -7.78 -16.07 -9.62
N GLN A 305 -8.03 -17.37 -9.62
CA GLN A 305 -9.33 -17.90 -10.02
C GLN A 305 -10.35 -17.60 -8.93
N VAL A 306 -11.52 -17.10 -9.33
CA VAL A 306 -12.65 -16.82 -8.43
C VAL A 306 -13.81 -17.77 -8.72
N ASP A 307 -14.64 -18.06 -7.71
CA ASP A 307 -15.69 -19.08 -7.78
C ASP A 307 -16.83 -18.72 -8.75
N ASP A 308 -16.97 -17.45 -9.12
CA ASP A 308 -17.99 -16.93 -10.03
C ASP A 308 -17.56 -16.93 -11.51
N GLU A 309 -16.39 -17.47 -11.84
CA GLU A 309 -15.97 -17.63 -13.24
C GLU A 309 -16.86 -18.63 -13.99
N THR A 310 -17.54 -18.15 -15.02
CA THR A 310 -18.30 -19.00 -15.93
C THR A 310 -17.36 -19.91 -16.74
N ALA A 311 -17.86 -21.08 -17.15
CA ALA A 311 -17.10 -21.96 -18.03
C ALA A 311 -16.71 -21.28 -19.36
N LEU A 312 -17.58 -20.41 -19.88
CA LEU A 312 -17.28 -19.58 -21.05
C LEU A 312 -16.06 -18.67 -20.82
N GLU A 313 -16.04 -17.90 -19.72
CA GLU A 313 -14.92 -17.00 -19.39
C GLU A 313 -13.60 -17.76 -19.24
N ARG A 314 -13.64 -18.93 -18.59
CA ARG A 314 -12.46 -19.80 -18.43
C ARG A 314 -11.93 -20.28 -19.78
N VAL A 315 -12.80 -20.72 -20.70
CA VAL A 315 -12.39 -21.10 -22.07
C VAL A 315 -11.76 -19.91 -22.82
N LEU A 316 -12.39 -18.74 -22.76
CA LEU A 316 -11.87 -17.52 -23.39
C LEU A 316 -10.51 -17.10 -22.81
N LEU A 317 -10.32 -17.22 -21.48
CA LEU A 317 -9.05 -16.94 -20.83
C LEU A 317 -7.94 -17.92 -21.26
N ILE A 318 -8.26 -19.21 -21.43
CA ILE A 318 -7.31 -20.21 -21.93
C ILE A 318 -6.87 -19.85 -23.35
N ALA A 319 -7.83 -19.56 -24.24
CA ALA A 319 -7.56 -19.16 -25.61
C ALA A 319 -6.69 -17.89 -25.67
N LEU A 320 -7.01 -16.89 -24.84
CA LEU A 320 -6.24 -15.65 -24.72
C LEU A 320 -4.81 -15.90 -24.22
N LYS A 321 -4.61 -16.76 -23.22
CA LYS A 321 -3.27 -17.15 -22.72
C LYS A 321 -2.43 -17.82 -23.79
N LEU A 322 -3.06 -18.64 -24.63
CA LEU A 322 -2.41 -19.30 -25.77
C LEU A 322 -2.27 -18.39 -27.00
N LYS A 323 -2.85 -17.17 -26.95
CA LYS A 323 -2.91 -16.22 -28.07
C LYS A 323 -3.58 -16.81 -29.32
N ILE A 324 -4.62 -17.61 -29.11
CA ILE A 324 -5.41 -18.20 -30.18
C ILE A 324 -6.73 -17.41 -30.22
N PRO A 325 -7.01 -16.66 -31.30
CA PRO A 325 -8.30 -16.02 -31.47
C PRO A 325 -9.39 -17.09 -31.60
N VAL A 326 -10.46 -16.93 -30.84
CA VAL A 326 -11.60 -17.86 -30.85
C VAL A 326 -12.91 -17.08 -30.90
N HIS A 327 -13.91 -17.65 -31.57
CA HIS A 327 -15.27 -17.14 -31.60
C HIS A 327 -16.28 -18.30 -31.59
N HIS A 328 -17.58 -17.97 -31.53
CA HIS A 328 -18.68 -18.95 -31.40
C HIS A 328 -18.47 -20.02 -30.32
N VAL A 329 -17.91 -19.63 -29.17
CA VAL A 329 -17.72 -20.55 -28.05
C VAL A 329 -19.08 -20.91 -27.45
N THR A 330 -19.38 -22.21 -27.46
CA THR A 330 -20.59 -22.79 -26.85
C THR A 330 -20.18 -23.75 -25.75
N VAL A 331 -20.89 -23.69 -24.63
CA VAL A 331 -20.64 -24.56 -23.48
C VAL A 331 -21.96 -25.17 -23.04
N HIS A 332 -22.00 -26.50 -23.02
CA HIS A 332 -23.17 -27.28 -22.64
C HIS A 332 -22.82 -28.27 -21.54
N SER A 333 -23.76 -28.52 -20.62
CA SER A 333 -23.68 -29.62 -19.67
C SER A 333 -24.56 -30.75 -20.17
N ILE A 334 -23.96 -31.88 -20.53
CA ILE A 334 -24.67 -33.08 -21.01
C ILE A 334 -24.52 -34.16 -19.94
N GLY A 335 -25.54 -34.29 -19.09
CA GLY A 335 -25.45 -35.10 -17.88
C GLY A 335 -24.39 -34.52 -16.94
N ASP A 336 -23.43 -35.36 -16.53
CA ASP A 336 -22.31 -34.98 -15.66
C ASP A 336 -21.08 -34.48 -16.43
N LYS A 337 -21.17 -34.37 -17.77
CA LYS A 337 -20.05 -33.97 -18.63
C LYS A 337 -20.22 -32.58 -19.21
N LEU A 338 -19.10 -31.85 -19.26
CA LEU A 338 -19.02 -30.57 -19.93
C LEU A 338 -18.64 -30.80 -21.40
N SER A 339 -19.38 -30.17 -22.31
CA SER A 339 -19.08 -30.14 -23.75
C SER A 339 -18.79 -28.70 -24.16
N VAL A 340 -17.63 -28.48 -24.77
CA VAL A 340 -17.17 -27.18 -25.25
C VAL A 340 -16.93 -27.25 -26.76
N SER A 341 -17.64 -26.44 -27.54
CA SER A 341 -17.42 -26.33 -28.98
C SER A 341 -17.06 -24.89 -29.34
N LEU A 342 -16.04 -24.70 -30.18
CA LEU A 342 -15.53 -23.37 -30.52
C LEU A 342 -14.89 -23.33 -31.91
N ASP A 343 -14.95 -22.15 -32.54
CA ASP A 343 -14.18 -21.85 -33.74
C ASP A 343 -12.87 -21.17 -33.31
N MET A 344 -11.76 -21.59 -33.90
CA MET A 344 -10.45 -20.97 -33.72
C MET A 344 -9.90 -20.44 -35.04
N GLU A 345 -9.34 -19.24 -35.00
CA GLU A 345 -8.73 -18.64 -36.18
C GLU A 345 -7.22 -18.89 -36.20
N VAL A 346 -6.71 -19.36 -37.34
CA VAL A 346 -5.27 -19.56 -37.57
C VAL A 346 -4.85 -18.94 -38.90
N ASP A 347 -3.57 -18.60 -39.08
CA ASP A 347 -3.09 -18.04 -40.34
C ASP A 347 -3.43 -18.95 -41.52
N GLN A 348 -4.08 -18.38 -42.54
CA GLN A 348 -4.52 -19.09 -43.76
C GLN A 348 -3.39 -19.76 -44.56
N SER A 349 -2.14 -19.34 -44.35
CA SER A 349 -0.96 -19.90 -45.01
C SER A 349 -0.35 -21.11 -44.28
N LEU A 350 -0.80 -21.40 -43.06
CA LEU A 350 -0.29 -22.52 -42.27
C LEU A 350 -0.65 -23.87 -42.90
N PRO A 351 0.29 -24.84 -42.93
CA PRO A 351 -0.03 -26.22 -43.22
C PRO A 351 -1.06 -26.78 -42.23
N LEU A 352 -2.00 -27.59 -42.71
CA LEU A 352 -3.07 -28.17 -41.88
C LEU A 352 -2.53 -28.94 -40.66
N GLY A 353 -1.38 -29.62 -40.79
CA GLY A 353 -0.75 -30.31 -39.68
C GLY A 353 -0.36 -29.37 -38.54
N GLU A 354 0.22 -28.21 -38.86
CA GLU A 354 0.59 -27.20 -37.86
C GLU A 354 -0.64 -26.53 -37.24
N ALA A 355 -1.67 -26.24 -38.05
CA ALA A 355 -2.95 -25.76 -37.56
C ALA A 355 -3.60 -26.76 -36.58
N HIS A 356 -3.51 -28.06 -36.88
CA HIS A 356 -4.02 -29.12 -36.02
C HIS A 356 -3.24 -29.26 -34.70
N GLU A 357 -1.94 -29.01 -34.69
CA GLU A 357 -1.15 -28.96 -33.44
C GLU A 357 -1.58 -27.79 -32.54
N ILE A 358 -1.89 -26.63 -33.14
CA ILE A 358 -2.45 -25.47 -32.42
C ILE A 358 -3.80 -25.82 -31.79
N ALA A 359 -4.69 -26.47 -32.56
CA ALA A 359 -5.97 -26.98 -32.09
C ALA A 359 -5.81 -27.96 -30.92
N THR A 360 -4.96 -28.97 -31.08
CA THR A 360 -4.67 -29.99 -30.06
C THR A 360 -4.19 -29.36 -28.75
N ARG A 361 -3.36 -28.31 -28.83
CA ARG A 361 -2.87 -27.58 -27.65
C ARG A 361 -3.99 -26.82 -26.95
N LEU A 362 -4.90 -26.17 -27.69
CA LEU A 362 -6.04 -25.50 -27.09
C LEU A 362 -6.98 -26.50 -26.42
N GLU A 363 -7.33 -27.58 -27.12
CA GLU A 363 -8.19 -28.63 -26.56
C GLU A 363 -7.61 -29.25 -25.30
N SER A 364 -6.30 -29.55 -25.30
CA SER A 364 -5.62 -30.11 -24.14
C SER A 364 -5.62 -29.16 -22.95
N ALA A 365 -5.47 -27.85 -23.19
CA ALA A 365 -5.53 -26.85 -22.13
C ALA A 365 -6.95 -26.70 -21.54
N ILE A 366 -7.99 -26.78 -22.38
CA ILE A 366 -9.39 -26.78 -21.92
C ILE A 366 -9.68 -28.05 -21.10
N ARG A 367 -9.27 -29.23 -21.57
CA ARG A 367 -9.41 -30.50 -20.82
C ARG A 367 -8.65 -30.48 -19.49
N ALA A 368 -7.49 -29.84 -19.44
CA ALA A 368 -6.73 -29.70 -18.19
C ALA A 368 -7.44 -28.81 -17.16
N GLU A 369 -8.18 -27.79 -17.60
CA GLU A 369 -8.91 -26.85 -16.73
C GLU A 369 -10.22 -27.44 -16.17
N PHE A 370 -10.95 -28.20 -16.98
CA PHE A 370 -12.28 -28.73 -16.63
C PHE A 370 -12.30 -30.21 -16.27
N GLY A 371 -11.19 -30.93 -16.49
CA GLY A 371 -11.06 -32.37 -16.26
C GLY A 371 -11.07 -33.17 -17.57
N GLY A 372 -10.33 -34.28 -17.60
CA GLY A 372 -10.07 -35.07 -18.82
C GLY A 372 -11.29 -35.70 -19.49
N GLU A 373 -12.45 -35.74 -18.82
CA GLU A 373 -13.71 -36.21 -19.41
C GLU A 373 -14.48 -35.14 -20.19
N THR A 374 -13.97 -33.90 -20.21
CA THR A 374 -14.55 -32.78 -20.97
C THR A 374 -14.47 -33.06 -22.46
N GLU A 375 -15.61 -33.03 -23.13
CA GLU A 375 -15.68 -33.08 -24.59
C GLU A 375 -15.32 -31.70 -25.14
N VAL A 376 -14.33 -31.65 -26.04
CA VAL A 376 -13.87 -30.41 -26.65
C VAL A 376 -13.76 -30.63 -28.15
N GLU A 377 -14.52 -29.86 -28.91
CA GLU A 377 -14.52 -29.86 -30.36
C GLU A 377 -14.09 -28.49 -30.88
N THR A 378 -13.06 -28.46 -31.71
CA THR A 378 -12.58 -27.22 -32.34
C THR A 378 -12.82 -27.26 -33.85
N HIS A 379 -13.25 -26.13 -34.40
CA HIS A 379 -13.30 -25.90 -35.83
C HIS A 379 -12.20 -24.90 -36.22
N ILE A 380 -11.38 -25.24 -37.21
CA ILE A 380 -10.26 -24.41 -37.66
C ILE A 380 -10.73 -23.51 -38.79
N GLU A 381 -10.75 -22.20 -38.54
CA GLU A 381 -11.07 -21.18 -39.52
C GLU A 381 -9.81 -20.43 -39.97
N PRO A 382 -9.72 -20.08 -41.27
CA PRO A 382 -8.62 -19.26 -41.76
C PRO A 382 -8.83 -17.81 -41.31
N MET A 383 -7.88 -17.28 -40.54
CA MET A 383 -7.79 -15.88 -40.19
C MET A 383 -7.52 -15.08 -41.47
N GLU A 384 -8.45 -14.18 -41.84
CA GLU A 384 -8.24 -13.27 -42.96
C GLU A 384 -7.21 -12.19 -42.59
N THR A 385 -5.94 -12.49 -42.78
CA THR A 385 -4.86 -11.52 -42.61
C THR A 385 -4.82 -10.57 -43.81
N GLY A 386 -5.49 -9.42 -43.72
CA GLY A 386 -5.38 -8.34 -44.69
C GLY A 386 -6.52 -7.33 -44.64
N GLN A 387 -6.23 -6.06 -44.96
CA GLN A 387 -7.28 -5.11 -45.33
C GLN A 387 -7.66 -5.40 -46.78
N PRO A 388 -8.84 -5.97 -47.09
CA PRO A 388 -9.24 -6.17 -48.47
C PRO A 388 -9.33 -4.80 -49.15
N ALA A 389 -8.43 -4.54 -50.11
CA ALA A 389 -8.52 -3.36 -50.94
C ALA A 389 -9.85 -3.40 -51.72
N GLY A 390 -10.63 -2.32 -51.59
CA GLY A 390 -11.90 -2.19 -52.27
C GLY A 390 -12.24 -0.73 -52.52
N HIS A 391 -13.08 -0.48 -53.52
CA HIS A 391 -13.59 0.85 -53.83
C HIS A 391 -15.12 0.84 -53.76
N ASN A 392 -15.74 2.02 -53.69
CA ASN A 392 -17.19 2.11 -53.77
C ASN A 392 -17.67 1.56 -55.11
N ALA A 393 -18.76 0.78 -55.09
CA ALA A 393 -19.40 0.32 -56.30
C ALA A 393 -20.06 1.50 -57.04
N ALA A 394 -20.32 1.33 -58.34
CA ALA A 394 -21.07 2.32 -59.13
C ALA A 394 -22.46 2.55 -58.51
N TRP A 395 -22.99 3.78 -58.64
CA TRP A 395 -24.31 4.15 -58.11
C TRP A 395 -25.42 3.19 -58.54
N GLU A 396 -25.41 2.77 -59.81
CA GLU A 396 -26.37 1.83 -60.38
C GLU A 396 -26.40 0.49 -59.62
N THR A 397 -25.23 -0.01 -59.21
CA THR A 397 -25.09 -1.23 -58.40
C THR A 397 -25.61 -1.03 -56.98
N VAL A 398 -25.36 0.14 -56.38
CA VAL A 398 -25.87 0.49 -55.05
C VAL A 398 -27.40 0.56 -55.09
N GLU A 399 -27.98 1.17 -56.13
CA GLU A 399 -29.41 1.34 -56.29
C GLU A 399 -30.12 -0.01 -56.57
N ASP A 400 -29.55 -0.87 -57.42
CA ASP A 400 -30.06 -2.23 -57.66
C ASP A 400 -30.10 -3.05 -56.37
N ILE A 401 -29.01 -3.05 -55.60
CA ILE A 401 -28.93 -3.79 -54.34
C ILE A 401 -29.88 -3.21 -53.30
N GLY A 402 -29.98 -1.88 -53.19
CA GLY A 402 -30.93 -1.22 -52.29
C GLY A 402 -32.38 -1.59 -52.61
N LYS A 403 -32.76 -1.61 -53.89
CA LYS A 403 -34.08 -2.06 -54.33
C LYS A 403 -34.34 -3.54 -54.05
N ALA A 404 -33.33 -4.39 -54.24
CA ALA A 404 -33.44 -5.81 -53.91
C ALA A 404 -33.68 -6.02 -52.41
N LEU A 405 -32.90 -5.36 -51.56
CA LEU A 405 -33.06 -5.41 -50.11
C LEU A 405 -34.45 -4.93 -49.68
N ALA A 406 -34.89 -3.75 -50.14
CA ALA A 406 -36.20 -3.20 -49.81
C ALA A 406 -37.36 -4.09 -50.32
N GLY A 407 -37.18 -4.70 -51.50
CA GLY A 407 -38.14 -5.63 -52.08
C GLY A 407 -38.31 -6.91 -51.27
N GLU A 408 -37.23 -7.50 -50.75
CA GLU A 408 -37.30 -8.66 -49.86
C GLU A 408 -37.87 -8.30 -48.48
N ALA A 409 -37.51 -7.13 -47.94
CA ALA A 409 -38.10 -6.63 -46.69
C ALA A 409 -39.62 -6.48 -46.77
N ALA A 410 -40.13 -5.93 -47.88
CA ALA A 410 -41.57 -5.75 -48.09
C ALA A 410 -42.37 -7.07 -48.12
N LYS A 411 -41.74 -8.19 -48.50
CA LYS A 411 -42.40 -9.50 -48.53
C LYS A 411 -42.61 -10.09 -47.13
N LEU A 412 -41.73 -9.77 -46.18
CA LEU A 412 -41.72 -10.37 -44.83
C LEU A 412 -42.81 -9.86 -43.90
N SER A 413 -43.60 -8.85 -44.29
CA SER A 413 -44.83 -8.40 -43.62
C SER A 413 -44.76 -8.43 -42.08
N GLY A 414 -43.88 -7.65 -41.44
CA GLY A 414 -43.92 -7.55 -39.97
C GLY A 414 -42.69 -6.96 -39.27
N PRO A 415 -41.48 -7.49 -39.43
CA PRO A 415 -40.39 -7.15 -38.50
C PRO A 415 -39.53 -5.96 -38.93
N ILE A 416 -39.39 -5.72 -40.25
CA ILE A 416 -38.51 -4.68 -40.80
C ILE A 416 -39.36 -3.67 -41.56
N HIS A 417 -39.34 -2.42 -41.09
CA HIS A 417 -40.16 -1.33 -41.62
C HIS A 417 -39.49 -0.56 -42.76
N ASP A 418 -38.16 -0.44 -42.70
CA ASP A 418 -37.39 0.39 -43.62
C ASP A 418 -35.96 -0.14 -43.77
N ILE A 419 -35.39 0.05 -44.96
CA ILE A 419 -33.98 -0.21 -45.26
C ILE A 419 -33.36 1.08 -45.80
N HIS A 420 -32.28 1.52 -45.16
CA HIS A 420 -31.62 2.77 -45.49
C HIS A 420 -30.10 2.66 -45.32
N SER A 421 -29.37 3.73 -45.63
CA SER A 421 -27.90 3.79 -45.50
C SER A 421 -27.15 2.67 -46.24
N VAL A 422 -27.68 2.22 -47.38
CA VAL A 422 -27.06 1.14 -48.18
C VAL A 422 -25.74 1.62 -48.78
N ARG A 423 -24.66 0.89 -48.48
CA ARG A 423 -23.31 1.12 -48.96
C ARG A 423 -22.79 -0.16 -49.59
N VAL A 424 -22.35 -0.10 -50.84
CA VAL A 424 -21.79 -1.25 -51.56
C VAL A 424 -20.34 -0.98 -51.91
N ARG A 425 -19.46 -1.90 -51.54
CA ARG A 425 -18.03 -1.88 -51.85
C ARG A 425 -17.69 -3.04 -52.76
N GLN A 426 -16.92 -2.77 -53.80
CA GLN A 426 -16.39 -3.79 -54.69
C GLN A 426 -15.01 -4.23 -54.22
N THR A 427 -14.84 -5.53 -54.04
CA THR A 427 -13.59 -6.19 -53.63
C THR A 427 -13.20 -7.25 -54.66
N ALA A 428 -11.98 -7.78 -54.57
CA ALA A 428 -11.54 -8.89 -55.41
C ALA A 428 -12.39 -10.17 -55.25
N LYS A 429 -13.04 -10.36 -54.09
CA LYS A 429 -13.89 -11.52 -53.79
C LYS A 429 -15.37 -11.30 -54.17
N GLY A 430 -15.78 -10.08 -54.52
CA GLY A 430 -17.18 -9.74 -54.81
C GLY A 430 -17.64 -8.44 -54.13
N LEU A 431 -18.95 -8.22 -54.09
CA LEU A 431 -19.57 -7.06 -53.47
C LEU A 431 -19.79 -7.28 -51.97
N VAL A 432 -19.32 -6.33 -51.16
CA VAL A 432 -19.61 -6.23 -49.73
C VAL A 432 -20.68 -5.15 -49.54
N VAL A 433 -21.83 -5.54 -49.00
CA VAL A 433 -23.00 -4.68 -48.83
C VAL A 433 -23.20 -4.42 -47.34
N ASN A 434 -23.22 -3.15 -46.95
CA ASN A 434 -23.58 -2.73 -45.60
C ASN A 434 -24.87 -1.93 -45.67
N TYR A 435 -25.85 -2.23 -44.82
CA TYR A 435 -27.10 -1.47 -44.79
C TYR A 435 -27.65 -1.38 -43.37
N HIS A 436 -28.53 -0.42 -43.15
CA HIS A 436 -29.25 -0.26 -41.89
C HIS A 436 -30.71 -0.62 -42.13
N CYS A 437 -31.37 -1.15 -41.12
CA CYS A 437 -32.79 -1.45 -41.17
C CYS A 437 -33.49 -1.03 -39.89
N ARG A 438 -34.74 -0.59 -39.99
CA ARG A 438 -35.56 -0.21 -38.83
C ARG A 438 -36.49 -1.35 -38.47
N VAL A 439 -36.49 -1.73 -37.20
CA VAL A 439 -37.25 -2.87 -36.66
C VAL A 439 -38.12 -2.42 -35.48
N ASP A 440 -39.24 -3.10 -35.25
CA ASP A 440 -40.10 -2.83 -34.10
C ASP A 440 -39.32 -3.03 -32.77
N PRO A 441 -39.22 -2.02 -31.89
CA PRO A 441 -38.52 -2.14 -30.61
C PRO A 441 -39.14 -3.18 -29.65
N GLY A 442 -40.37 -3.64 -29.90
CA GLY A 442 -41.01 -4.71 -29.13
C GLY A 442 -40.53 -6.13 -29.49
N LEU A 443 -39.78 -6.30 -30.58
CA LEU A 443 -39.26 -7.60 -30.99
C LEU A 443 -38.01 -7.99 -30.19
N ASN A 444 -37.87 -9.30 -29.94
CA ASN A 444 -36.64 -9.83 -29.37
C ASN A 444 -35.54 -9.94 -30.44
N VAL A 445 -34.28 -10.00 -30.00
CA VAL A 445 -33.12 -10.04 -30.91
C VAL A 445 -33.14 -11.25 -31.84
N ALA A 446 -33.65 -12.40 -31.38
CA ALA A 446 -33.76 -13.60 -32.21
C ALA A 446 -34.70 -13.39 -33.41
N ALA A 447 -35.88 -12.82 -33.18
CA ALA A 447 -36.84 -12.52 -34.23
C ALA A 447 -36.32 -11.46 -35.22
N VAL A 448 -35.56 -10.47 -34.73
CA VAL A 448 -34.88 -9.49 -35.58
C VAL A 448 -33.82 -10.17 -36.45
N HIS A 449 -33.00 -11.05 -35.86
CA HIS A 449 -31.97 -11.80 -36.57
C HIS A 449 -32.58 -12.71 -37.65
N ASP A 450 -33.62 -13.47 -37.34
CA ASP A 450 -34.31 -14.36 -38.29
C ASP A 450 -34.86 -13.57 -39.51
N ALA A 451 -35.41 -12.38 -39.26
CA ALA A 451 -35.93 -11.51 -40.30
C ALA A 451 -34.81 -10.96 -41.21
N VAL A 452 -33.72 -10.50 -40.61
CA VAL A 452 -32.53 -10.03 -41.32
C VAL A 452 -31.92 -11.15 -42.15
N ASP A 453 -31.72 -12.33 -41.56
CA ASP A 453 -31.16 -13.51 -42.23
C ASP A 453 -32.00 -13.94 -43.44
N ALA A 454 -33.33 -13.87 -43.34
CA ALA A 454 -34.21 -14.17 -44.46
C ALA A 454 -33.99 -13.22 -45.64
N ILE A 455 -33.84 -11.90 -45.36
CA ILE A 455 -33.53 -10.89 -46.39
C ILE A 455 -32.15 -11.15 -46.99
N GLU A 456 -31.13 -11.29 -46.14
CA GLU A 456 -29.75 -11.47 -46.60
C GLU A 456 -29.60 -12.72 -47.45
N ARG A 457 -30.27 -13.82 -47.08
CA ARG A 457 -30.29 -15.08 -47.84
C ARG A 457 -30.99 -14.89 -49.19
N ALA A 458 -32.16 -14.25 -49.21
CA ALA A 458 -32.91 -14.01 -50.44
C ALA A 458 -32.12 -13.12 -51.43
N VAL A 459 -31.50 -12.05 -50.93
CA VAL A 459 -30.66 -11.16 -51.76
C VAL A 459 -29.42 -11.88 -52.28
N ARG A 460 -28.76 -12.72 -51.47
CA ARG A 460 -27.59 -13.50 -51.89
C ARG A 460 -27.92 -14.52 -52.98
N ILE A 461 -29.11 -15.13 -52.91
CA ILE A 461 -29.63 -16.00 -53.97
C ILE A 461 -29.91 -15.20 -55.25
N ALA A 462 -30.53 -14.02 -55.13
CA ALA A 462 -30.90 -13.18 -56.27
C ALA A 462 -29.71 -12.44 -56.91
N ARG A 463 -28.62 -12.21 -56.15
CA ARG A 463 -27.42 -11.49 -56.57
C ARG A 463 -26.16 -12.23 -56.11
N PRO A 464 -25.72 -13.27 -56.85
CA PRO A 464 -24.56 -14.09 -56.49
C PRO A 464 -23.25 -13.29 -56.38
N GLN A 465 -23.17 -12.10 -56.99
CA GLN A 465 -22.00 -11.23 -56.85
C GLN A 465 -21.83 -10.62 -55.44
N VAL A 466 -22.84 -10.71 -54.56
CA VAL A 466 -22.75 -10.24 -53.18
C VAL A 466 -22.11 -11.32 -52.32
N CYS A 467 -20.85 -11.10 -51.92
CA CYS A 467 -20.09 -12.05 -51.12
C CYS A 467 -20.32 -11.89 -49.61
N ARG A 468 -20.64 -10.67 -49.15
CA ARG A 468 -20.92 -10.38 -47.74
C ARG A 468 -22.01 -9.33 -47.61
N LEU A 469 -23.02 -9.60 -46.79
CA LEU A 469 -23.97 -8.61 -46.30
C LEU A 469 -23.69 -8.38 -44.81
N VAL A 470 -23.77 -7.12 -44.39
CA VAL A 470 -23.71 -6.74 -42.97
C VAL A 470 -24.83 -5.74 -42.72
N SER A 471 -25.74 -6.13 -41.86
CA SER A 471 -26.89 -5.34 -41.46
C SER A 471 -26.66 -4.71 -40.08
N HIS A 472 -27.21 -3.51 -39.89
CA HIS A 472 -27.35 -2.88 -38.59
C HIS A 472 -28.85 -2.65 -38.33
N ALA A 473 -29.40 -3.34 -37.34
CA ALA A 473 -30.81 -3.18 -36.96
C ALA A 473 -30.94 -2.05 -35.92
N GLU A 474 -31.75 -1.06 -36.24
CA GLU A 474 -32.07 0.09 -35.39
C GLU A 474 -33.53 0.02 -34.94
N PRO A 475 -33.87 0.41 -33.71
CA PRO A 475 -35.26 0.50 -33.29
C PRO A 475 -36.00 1.57 -34.11
N ALA A 476 -37.18 1.24 -34.61
CA ALA A 476 -38.05 2.18 -35.30
C ALA A 476 -38.52 3.26 -34.30
N VAL A 477 -38.32 4.53 -34.67
CA VAL A 477 -38.81 5.66 -33.86
C VAL A 477 -40.35 5.66 -33.93
N PRO A 478 -41.07 5.71 -32.79
CA PRO A 478 -42.52 5.78 -32.81
C PRO A 478 -42.97 7.02 -33.59
N ALA A 479 -43.99 6.87 -34.44
CA ALA A 479 -44.59 7.98 -35.16
C ALA A 479 -45.12 9.04 -34.16
N GLY A 480 -44.37 10.13 -33.99
CA GLY A 480 -44.74 11.24 -33.09
C GLY A 480 -43.59 11.84 -32.26
N ALA A 481 -42.39 11.26 -32.26
CA ALA A 481 -41.22 11.86 -31.61
C ALA A 481 -40.31 12.54 -32.66
N ASN A 482 -40.64 13.78 -33.01
CA ASN A 482 -39.72 14.73 -33.66
C ASN A 482 -39.34 15.82 -32.67
#